data_AF-A0AAU9TCS4-F1
#
_entry.id   AF-A0AAU9TCS4-F1
#
_cell.length_a   1.000
_cell.length_b   1.000
_cell.length_c   1.000
_cell.angle_alpha   90.00
_cell.angle_beta   90.00
_cell.angle_gamma   90.00
#
_symmetry.space_group_name_H-M   'P 1'
#
loop_
_entity.id
_entity.type
_entity.pdbx_description
1 polymer ?
#
loop_
_entity_poly.entity_id
_entity_poly.type
_entity_poly.pdbx_seq_one_letter_code
_entity_poly.pdbx_strand_id
1 'polypeptide(L)'
;LAGIFKNVVATDTSQGQLDFAPKLPNVRYQRTPPNMSTAELEQQVSDQSGVDLVTVAQAMHWFDLPSFYREVDSILNRVYFGDSRSYWSSGRNLIVDRYRSIDFPFEPADGCDHMGPFEFKAERLMDLEDYLAYTRSGSAYQTARDKGVELLTDDVVEEFKQAWGDGGNCQRSSSFRSI
;
A
#
# COMPACT_ATOMS: atom_id res chain seq x y z
N LEU A 1 -13.90 7.13 -5.79
CA LEU A 1 -14.29 6.87 -7.20
C LEU A 1 -15.78 6.56 -7.35
N ALA A 2 -16.34 5.57 -6.63
CA ALA A 2 -17.76 5.19 -6.76
C ALA A 2 -18.78 6.33 -6.50
N GLY A 3 -18.44 7.33 -5.68
CA GLY A 3 -19.28 8.51 -5.46
C GLY A 3 -19.12 9.63 -6.51
N ILE A 4 -18.21 9.47 -7.47
CA ILE A 4 -17.88 10.49 -8.50
C ILE A 4 -18.24 9.97 -9.90
N PHE A 5 -17.94 8.69 -10.17
CA PHE A 5 -18.16 8.06 -11.48
C PHE A 5 -19.44 7.21 -11.50
N LYS A 6 -20.11 7.19 -12.65
CA LYS A 6 -21.33 6.38 -12.87
C LYS A 6 -21.07 4.89 -12.75
N ASN A 7 -19.94 4.43 -13.31
CA ASN A 7 -19.50 3.04 -13.27
C ASN A 7 -18.02 3.00 -12.88
N VAL A 8 -17.63 2.01 -12.09
CA VAL A 8 -16.24 1.75 -11.74
C VAL A 8 -15.93 0.29 -11.98
N VAL A 9 -14.83 0.01 -12.67
CA VAL A 9 -14.24 -1.34 -12.71
C VAL A 9 -13.04 -1.34 -11.78
N ALA A 10 -13.09 -2.16 -10.73
CA ALA A 10 -12.01 -2.33 -9.78
C ALA A 10 -11.37 -3.70 -9.99
N THR A 11 -10.06 -3.74 -10.24
CA THR A 11 -9.35 -4.99 -10.51
C THR A 11 -8.25 -5.26 -9.50
N ASP A 12 -8.00 -6.53 -9.23
CA ASP A 12 -6.89 -7.00 -8.41
C ASP A 12 -6.40 -8.36 -8.93
N THR A 13 -5.14 -8.70 -8.67
CA THR A 13 -4.59 -10.02 -8.97
C THR A 13 -5.06 -11.09 -7.97
N SER A 14 -5.41 -10.68 -6.74
CA SER A 14 -5.78 -11.52 -5.61
C SER A 14 -7.29 -11.65 -5.48
N GLN A 15 -7.81 -12.88 -5.59
CA GLN A 15 -9.23 -13.14 -5.34
C GLN A 15 -9.62 -12.79 -3.90
N GLY A 16 -8.75 -13.09 -2.93
CA GLY A 16 -9.02 -12.81 -1.52
C GLY A 16 -9.24 -11.32 -1.26
N GLN A 17 -8.47 -10.43 -1.90
CA GLN A 17 -8.69 -8.98 -1.78
C GLN A 17 -10.07 -8.55 -2.33
N LEU A 18 -10.50 -9.15 -3.45
CA LEU A 18 -11.82 -8.87 -4.05
C LEU A 18 -12.98 -9.42 -3.20
N ASP A 19 -12.76 -10.51 -2.48
CA ASP A 19 -13.78 -11.10 -1.60
C ASP A 19 -14.08 -10.19 -0.40
N PHE A 20 -13.05 -9.54 0.15
CA PHE A 20 -13.20 -8.52 1.21
C PHE A 20 -13.63 -7.13 0.69
N ALA A 21 -13.69 -6.92 -0.61
CA ALA A 21 -14.05 -5.62 -1.18
C ALA A 21 -15.52 -5.27 -0.88
N PRO A 22 -15.81 -4.00 -0.52
CA PRO A 22 -17.18 -3.56 -0.22
C PRO A 22 -18.09 -3.74 -1.44
N LYS A 23 -19.30 -4.24 -1.24
CA LYS A 23 -20.26 -4.44 -2.33
C LYS A 23 -21.00 -3.12 -2.59
N LEU A 24 -20.56 -2.41 -3.63
CA LEU A 24 -21.13 -1.14 -4.06
C LEU A 24 -21.94 -1.33 -5.35
N PRO A 25 -23.10 -0.65 -5.50
CA PRO A 25 -24.04 -0.93 -6.59
C PRO A 25 -23.51 -0.57 -7.98
N ASN A 26 -22.52 0.31 -8.07
CA ASN A 26 -21.94 0.79 -9.33
C ASN A 26 -20.47 0.39 -9.50
N VAL A 27 -20.01 -0.64 -8.77
CA VAL A 27 -18.64 -1.13 -8.86
C VAL A 27 -18.63 -2.60 -9.27
N ARG A 28 -17.95 -2.88 -10.39
CA ARG A 28 -17.68 -4.25 -10.86
C ARG A 28 -16.28 -4.65 -10.48
N TYR A 29 -16.17 -5.64 -9.60
CA TYR A 29 -14.90 -6.21 -9.15
C TYR A 29 -14.47 -7.36 -10.05
N GLN A 30 -13.24 -7.34 -10.56
CA GLN A 30 -12.74 -8.38 -11.46
C GLN A 30 -11.31 -8.80 -11.13
N ARG A 31 -11.03 -10.09 -11.23
CA ARG A 31 -9.69 -10.61 -11.05
C ARG A 31 -8.89 -10.52 -12.34
N THR A 32 -7.76 -9.81 -12.30
CA THR A 32 -6.83 -9.63 -13.43
C THR A 32 -5.48 -10.23 -13.06
N PRO A 33 -5.25 -11.54 -13.27
CA PRO A 33 -4.00 -12.19 -12.89
C PRO A 33 -2.83 -11.72 -13.78
N PRO A 34 -1.58 -11.78 -13.29
CA PRO A 34 -0.42 -11.22 -13.98
C PRO A 34 -0.07 -11.92 -15.31
N ASN A 35 -0.62 -13.11 -15.57
CA ASN A 35 -0.42 -13.86 -16.80
C ASN A 35 -1.53 -13.64 -17.85
N MET A 36 -2.48 -12.74 -17.58
CA MET A 36 -3.51 -12.34 -18.53
C MET A 36 -2.92 -11.53 -19.68
N SER A 37 -3.41 -11.74 -20.91
CA SER A 37 -3.00 -10.92 -22.05
C SER A 37 -3.63 -9.53 -22.03
N THR A 38 -3.00 -8.56 -22.70
CA THR A 38 -3.56 -7.20 -22.83
C THR A 38 -4.96 -7.22 -23.46
N ALA A 39 -5.18 -8.06 -24.47
CA ALA A 39 -6.49 -8.15 -25.13
C ALA A 39 -7.59 -8.68 -24.21
N GLU A 40 -7.29 -9.68 -23.37
CA GLU A 40 -8.24 -10.18 -22.37
C GLU A 40 -8.52 -9.13 -21.29
N LEU A 41 -7.48 -8.41 -20.85
CA LEU A 41 -7.62 -7.33 -19.88
C LEU A 41 -8.52 -6.23 -20.44
N GLU A 42 -8.27 -5.76 -21.67
CA GLU A 42 -9.07 -4.73 -22.34
C GLU A 42 -10.54 -5.13 -22.43
N GLN A 43 -10.83 -6.36 -22.85
CA GLN A 43 -12.20 -6.89 -22.91
C GLN A 43 -12.89 -6.94 -21.55
N GLN A 44 -12.13 -7.14 -20.47
CA GLN A 44 -12.68 -7.15 -19.12
C GLN A 44 -12.93 -5.76 -18.55
N VAL A 45 -12.01 -4.81 -18.77
CA VAL A 45 -12.01 -3.51 -18.08
C VAL A 45 -12.64 -2.38 -18.88
N SER A 46 -12.69 -2.50 -20.21
CA SER A 46 -13.28 -1.53 -21.12
C SER A 46 -14.36 -2.18 -21.97
N ASP A 47 -15.44 -1.45 -22.22
CA ASP A 47 -16.34 -1.77 -23.33
C ASP A 47 -15.93 -0.96 -24.57
N GLN A 48 -16.77 -0.97 -25.61
CA GLN A 48 -16.53 -0.22 -26.86
C GLN A 48 -16.54 1.30 -26.66
N SER A 49 -17.00 1.81 -25.50
CA SER A 49 -17.09 3.25 -25.21
C SER A 49 -15.87 3.83 -24.50
N GLY A 50 -14.90 2.99 -24.12
CA GLY A 50 -13.62 3.41 -23.53
C GLY A 50 -13.69 3.64 -22.02
N VAL A 51 -12.59 4.14 -21.45
CA VAL A 51 -12.43 4.42 -20.01
C VAL A 51 -12.03 5.88 -19.82
N ASP A 52 -12.79 6.61 -19.00
CA ASP A 52 -12.54 8.04 -18.75
C ASP A 52 -11.31 8.29 -17.85
N LEU A 53 -11.01 7.36 -16.93
CA LEU A 53 -9.93 7.48 -15.95
C LEU A 53 -9.39 6.11 -15.54
N VAL A 54 -8.07 5.95 -15.59
CA VAL A 54 -7.36 4.81 -14.99
C VAL A 54 -6.57 5.31 -13.79
N THR A 55 -6.79 4.70 -12.63
CA THR A 55 -6.03 5.01 -11.41
C THR A 55 -5.35 3.75 -10.88
N VAL A 56 -4.06 3.85 -10.56
CA VAL A 56 -3.33 2.82 -9.80
C VAL A 56 -3.01 3.42 -8.44
N ALA A 57 -3.70 2.96 -7.40
CA ALA A 57 -3.57 3.54 -6.07
C ALA A 57 -3.48 2.42 -5.03
N GLN A 58 -2.28 1.86 -4.86
CA GLN A 58 -1.90 1.09 -3.67
C GLN A 58 -0.38 1.15 -3.47
N ALA A 59 0.04 2.05 -2.59
CA ALA A 59 1.30 2.01 -1.88
C ALA A 59 1.25 3.11 -0.82
N MET A 60 0.93 2.78 0.43
CA MET A 60 1.15 3.72 1.54
C MET A 60 2.65 3.73 1.82
N HIS A 61 3.37 4.60 1.13
CA HIS A 61 4.82 4.64 1.12
C HIS A 61 5.37 5.40 2.32
N TRP A 62 5.29 4.66 3.43
CA TRP A 62 6.07 4.72 4.66
C TRP A 62 5.79 5.89 5.59
N PHE A 63 5.97 5.57 6.87
CA PHE A 63 5.60 6.42 7.97
C PHE A 63 6.50 7.66 8.03
N ASP A 64 5.92 8.84 8.27
CA ASP A 64 6.65 10.03 8.70
C ASP A 64 6.12 10.43 10.07
N LEU A 65 6.78 9.94 11.12
CA LEU A 65 6.37 10.15 12.50
C LEU A 65 7.22 11.24 13.16
N PRO A 66 6.62 12.15 13.94
CA PRO A 66 7.39 13.15 14.70
C PRO A 66 8.41 12.51 15.66
N SER A 67 9.37 13.31 16.13
CA SER A 67 10.55 12.92 16.91
C SER A 67 10.36 11.96 18.11
N PHE A 68 9.14 11.85 18.66
CA PHE A 68 8.76 10.89 19.72
C PHE A 68 8.75 9.43 19.25
N TYR A 69 8.68 9.18 17.95
CA TYR A 69 8.62 7.84 17.36
C TYR A 69 9.95 7.36 16.78
N ARG A 70 11.05 8.09 16.97
CA ARG A 70 12.34 7.72 16.36
C ARG A 70 12.78 6.29 16.69
N GLU A 71 12.49 5.81 17.89
CA GLU A 71 12.81 4.44 18.29
C GLU A 71 11.93 3.42 17.55
N VAL A 72 10.61 3.61 17.56
CA VAL A 72 9.65 2.79 16.81
C VAL A 72 9.99 2.77 15.31
N ASP A 73 10.28 3.93 14.74
CA ASP A 73 10.65 4.10 13.33
C ASP A 73 12.00 3.44 13.03
N SER A 74 12.98 3.53 13.94
CA SER A 74 14.26 2.85 13.76
C SER A 74 14.11 1.33 13.77
N ILE A 75 13.26 0.79 14.65
CA ILE A 75 12.96 -0.65 14.68
C ILE A 75 12.24 -1.05 13.40
N LEU A 76 11.20 -0.30 12.98
CA LEU A 76 10.49 -0.57 11.74
C LEU A 76 11.43 -0.50 10.53
N ASN A 77 12.30 0.50 10.46
CA ASN A 77 13.26 0.63 9.36
C ASN A 77 14.23 -0.56 9.30
N ARG A 78 14.70 -1.05 10.45
CA ARG A 78 15.54 -2.25 10.52
C ARG A 78 14.79 -3.48 10.00
N VAL A 79 13.58 -3.72 10.52
CA VAL A 79 12.75 -4.86 10.10
C VAL A 79 12.38 -4.76 8.62
N TYR A 80 11.99 -3.57 8.17
CA TYR A 80 11.45 -3.37 6.83
C TYR A 80 12.54 -3.28 5.76
N PHE A 81 13.52 -2.38 5.90
CA PHE A 81 14.58 -2.16 4.90
C PHE A 81 15.79 -3.07 5.08
N GLY A 82 15.95 -3.69 6.25
CA GLY A 82 16.96 -4.70 6.53
C GLY A 82 16.40 -6.11 6.37
N ASP A 83 15.73 -6.61 7.41
CA ASP A 83 15.39 -8.03 7.55
C ASP A 83 14.41 -8.52 6.48
N SER A 84 13.44 -7.69 6.10
CA SER A 84 12.42 -8.06 5.10
C SER A 84 12.90 -7.93 3.65
N ARG A 85 14.06 -7.31 3.40
CA ARG A 85 14.48 -6.88 2.05
C ARG A 85 14.62 -8.02 1.05
N SER A 86 15.08 -9.18 1.50
CA SER A 86 15.22 -10.39 0.66
C SER A 86 13.87 -11.03 0.27
N TYR A 87 12.78 -10.58 0.89
CA TYR A 87 11.41 -11.04 0.63
C TYR A 87 10.60 -10.06 -0.21
N TRP A 88 11.20 -8.95 -0.66
CA TRP A 88 10.51 -7.99 -1.51
C TRP A 88 10.29 -8.54 -2.91
N SER A 89 9.14 -8.23 -3.49
CA SER A 89 8.88 -8.46 -4.92
C SER A 89 9.76 -7.55 -5.78
N SER A 90 10.13 -8.01 -6.98
CA SER A 90 11.00 -7.27 -7.91
C SER A 90 10.51 -5.85 -8.24
N GLY A 91 9.20 -5.62 -8.31
CA GLY A 91 8.59 -4.30 -8.55
C GLY A 91 8.63 -3.32 -7.36
N ARG A 92 9.10 -3.74 -6.18
CA ARG A 92 9.05 -2.90 -4.96
C ARG A 92 9.95 -1.67 -5.04
N ASN A 93 11.02 -1.71 -5.84
CA ASN A 93 11.91 -0.58 -6.03
C ASN A 93 11.21 0.63 -6.65
N LEU A 94 10.26 0.42 -7.57
CA LEU A 94 9.48 1.52 -8.16
C LEU A 94 8.64 2.23 -7.09
N ILE A 95 8.06 1.47 -6.14
CA ILE A 95 7.30 2.04 -5.02
C ILE A 95 8.22 2.84 -4.08
N VAL A 96 9.40 2.31 -3.76
CA VAL A 96 10.38 2.98 -2.90
C VAL A 96 10.92 4.26 -3.53
N ASP A 97 11.11 4.26 -4.84
CA ASP A 97 11.47 5.43 -5.65
C ASP A 97 10.27 6.35 -5.96
N ARG A 98 9.09 6.07 -5.38
CA ARG A 98 7.87 6.85 -5.58
C ARG A 98 7.51 7.03 -7.06
N TYR A 99 7.77 5.98 -7.84
CA TYR A 99 7.60 5.93 -9.29
C TYR A 99 8.40 6.98 -10.08
N ARG A 100 9.37 7.68 -9.49
CA ARG A 100 10.13 8.73 -10.18
C ARG A 100 10.90 8.23 -11.41
N SER A 101 11.33 6.97 -11.37
CA SER A 101 12.03 6.29 -12.46
C SER A 101 11.12 5.46 -13.37
N ILE A 102 9.79 5.49 -13.17
CA ILE A 102 8.89 4.76 -14.07
C ILE A 102 8.93 5.39 -15.48
N ASP A 103 9.09 4.57 -16.50
CA ASP A 103 8.87 5.01 -17.87
C ASP A 103 7.37 5.27 -18.06
N PHE A 104 7.00 6.53 -18.23
CA PHE A 104 5.61 6.97 -18.32
C PHE A 104 5.36 7.59 -19.70
N PRO A 105 4.95 6.80 -20.70
CA PRO A 105 4.88 7.21 -22.10
C PRO A 105 3.57 7.96 -22.44
N PHE A 106 3.08 8.78 -21.51
CA PHE A 106 1.86 9.57 -21.69
C PHE A 106 2.17 11.05 -21.44
N GLU A 107 1.61 11.91 -22.28
CA GLU A 107 1.69 13.35 -22.08
C GLU A 107 0.85 13.76 -20.86
N PRO A 108 1.26 14.81 -20.11
CA PRO A 108 0.41 15.42 -19.08
C PRO A 108 -0.93 15.82 -19.69
N ALA A 109 -2.03 15.61 -18.95
CA ALA A 109 -3.34 16.06 -19.40
C ALA A 109 -3.39 17.60 -19.48
N ASP A 110 -4.02 18.14 -20.53
CA ASP A 110 -4.12 19.59 -20.74
C ASP A 110 -4.72 20.32 -19.52
N GLY A 111 -4.15 21.47 -19.17
CA GLY A 111 -4.60 22.28 -18.02
C GLY A 111 -4.18 21.74 -16.66
N CYS A 112 -3.33 20.71 -16.61
CA CYS A 112 -2.84 20.08 -15.38
C CYS A 112 -1.47 20.60 -14.91
N ASP A 113 -1.02 21.78 -15.37
CA ASP A 113 0.25 22.41 -14.95
C ASP A 113 0.33 22.71 -13.44
N HIS A 114 -0.82 22.61 -12.75
CA HIS A 114 -0.94 22.81 -11.30
C HIS A 114 -1.23 21.49 -10.55
N MET A 115 -1.14 20.34 -11.23
CA MET A 115 -1.54 19.03 -10.66
C MET A 115 -0.40 18.27 -9.97
N GLY A 116 0.81 18.83 -9.85
CA GLY A 116 1.83 18.20 -9.01
C GLY A 116 3.21 18.87 -8.94
N PRO A 117 4.07 18.39 -8.01
CA PRO A 117 3.78 17.33 -7.03
C PRO A 117 3.01 17.86 -5.81
N PHE A 118 1.90 17.18 -5.45
CA PHE A 118 1.18 17.40 -4.21
C PHE A 118 1.50 16.31 -3.20
N GLU A 119 1.76 16.74 -1.97
CA GLU A 119 1.90 15.81 -0.87
C GLU A 119 0.53 15.44 -0.31
N PHE A 120 0.17 14.16 -0.39
CA PHE A 120 -1.01 13.65 0.31
C PHE A 120 -0.58 13.03 1.64
N LYS A 121 -1.29 13.37 2.71
CA LYS A 121 -1.09 12.79 4.03
C LYS A 121 -2.33 11.99 4.43
N ALA A 122 -2.15 10.72 4.76
CA ALA A 122 -3.15 9.90 5.41
C ALA A 122 -2.74 9.68 6.87
N GLU A 123 -3.67 9.87 7.80
CA GLU A 123 -3.44 9.65 9.23
C GLU A 123 -4.41 8.60 9.80
N ARG A 124 -3.89 7.77 10.69
CA ARG A 124 -4.64 6.78 11.44
C ARG A 124 -4.17 6.78 12.89
N LEU A 125 -5.11 6.76 13.82
CA LEU A 125 -4.79 6.45 15.21
C LEU A 125 -4.69 4.94 15.34
N MET A 126 -3.59 4.45 15.91
CA MET A 126 -3.31 3.04 16.13
C MET A 126 -2.74 2.89 17.54
N ASP A 127 -3.14 1.86 18.26
CA ASP A 127 -2.34 1.37 19.38
C ASP A 127 -1.19 0.48 18.88
N LEU A 128 -0.42 -0.11 19.80
CA LEU A 128 0.70 -0.96 19.41
C LEU A 128 0.24 -2.24 18.69
N GLU A 129 -0.88 -2.82 19.10
CA GLU A 129 -1.38 -4.05 18.48
C GLU A 129 -1.83 -3.80 17.05
N ASP A 130 -2.56 -2.71 16.82
CA ASP A 130 -2.95 -2.23 15.49
C ASP A 130 -1.73 -1.99 14.60
N TYR A 131 -0.69 -1.36 15.15
CA TYR A 131 0.55 -1.05 14.42
C TYR A 131 1.32 -2.32 14.02
N LEU A 132 1.43 -3.28 14.94
CA LEU A 132 2.06 -4.58 14.65
C LEU A 132 1.21 -5.38 13.66
N ALA A 133 -0.12 -5.38 13.80
CA ALA A 133 -1.03 -6.04 12.86
C ALA A 133 -0.90 -5.44 11.44
N TYR A 134 -0.84 -4.12 11.33
CA TYR A 134 -0.57 -3.43 10.07
C TYR A 134 0.79 -3.84 9.49
N THR A 135 1.85 -3.88 10.30
CA THR A 135 3.18 -4.32 9.86
C THR A 135 3.17 -5.75 9.34
N ARG A 136 2.46 -6.66 10.03
CA ARG A 136 2.29 -8.06 9.60
C ARG A 136 1.57 -8.17 8.27
N SER A 137 0.62 -7.29 7.98
CA SER A 137 -0.13 -7.31 6.71
C SER A 137 0.73 -7.02 5.47
N GLY A 138 1.97 -6.50 5.65
CA GLY A 138 2.89 -6.20 4.57
C GLY A 138 3.28 -7.43 3.76
N SER A 139 3.31 -7.30 2.42
CA SER A 139 3.62 -8.42 1.51
C SER A 139 4.99 -9.05 1.76
N ALA A 140 6.01 -8.24 2.08
CA ALA A 140 7.34 -8.73 2.43
C ALA A 140 7.32 -9.59 3.71
N TYR A 141 6.51 -9.20 4.70
CA TYR A 141 6.34 -9.95 5.94
C TYR A 141 5.62 -11.28 5.69
N GLN A 142 4.53 -11.26 4.93
CA GLN A 142 3.81 -12.49 4.56
C GLN A 142 4.72 -13.44 3.77
N THR A 143 5.53 -12.91 2.84
CA THR A 143 6.46 -13.73 2.05
C THR A 143 7.57 -14.34 2.92
N ALA A 144 8.05 -13.63 3.94
CA ALA A 144 8.99 -14.18 4.92
C ALA A 144 8.34 -15.31 5.73
N ARG A 145 7.11 -15.08 6.20
CA ARG A 145 6.34 -16.06 6.97
C ARG A 145 6.07 -17.34 6.18
N ASP A 146 5.70 -17.23 4.90
CA ASP A 146 5.48 -18.38 4.01
C ASP A 146 6.75 -19.21 3.81
N LYS A 147 7.93 -18.59 3.96
CA LYS A 147 9.24 -19.25 3.96
C LYS A 147 9.70 -19.72 5.35
N GLY A 148 8.83 -19.64 6.35
CA GLY A 148 9.11 -20.06 7.72
C GLY A 148 9.92 -19.07 8.54
N VAL A 149 9.97 -17.79 8.14
CA VAL A 149 10.72 -16.74 8.86
C VAL A 149 9.76 -15.76 9.51
N GLU A 150 9.86 -15.67 10.84
CA GLU A 150 9.15 -14.67 11.66
C GLU A 150 10.03 -13.41 11.81
N LEU A 151 9.58 -12.29 11.24
CA LEU A 151 10.33 -11.02 11.26
C LEU A 151 10.04 -10.18 12.52
N LEU A 152 8.87 -10.37 13.14
CA LEU A 152 8.49 -9.76 14.41
C LEU A 152 8.60 -10.82 15.50
N THR A 153 9.83 -11.25 15.77
CA THR A 153 10.14 -12.17 16.88
C THR A 153 9.74 -11.55 18.21
N ASP A 154 9.65 -12.38 19.26
CA ASP A 154 9.29 -11.91 20.60
C ASP A 154 10.20 -10.77 21.08
N ASP A 155 11.51 -10.86 20.79
CA ASP A 155 12.49 -9.81 21.11
C ASP A 155 12.19 -8.50 20.38
N VAL A 156 11.89 -8.56 19.07
CA VAL A 156 11.55 -7.36 18.27
C VAL A 156 10.24 -6.74 18.74
N VAL A 157 9.24 -7.57 19.08
CA VAL A 157 7.97 -7.10 19.63
C VAL A 157 8.19 -6.42 20.99
N GLU A 158 9.10 -6.94 21.81
CA GLU A 158 9.44 -6.33 23.10
C GLU A 158 10.17 -4.99 22.92
N GLU A 159 11.07 -4.87 21.94
CA GLU A 159 11.66 -3.57 21.55
C GLU A 159 10.57 -2.56 21.16
N PHE A 160 9.59 -2.98 20.35
CA PHE A 160 8.45 -2.11 20.01
C PHE A 160 7.65 -1.69 21.24
N LYS A 161 7.36 -2.60 22.18
CA LYS A 161 6.64 -2.28 23.42
C LYS A 161 7.38 -1.26 24.27
N GLN A 162 8.69 -1.42 24.43
CA GLN A 162 9.53 -0.50 25.18
C GLN A 162 9.54 0.90 24.55
N ALA A 163 9.73 0.96 23.22
CA ALA A 163 9.70 2.21 22.46
C ALA A 163 8.30 2.86 22.43
N TRP A 164 7.23 2.06 22.50
CA TRP A 164 5.85 2.55 22.49
C TRP A 164 5.40 3.12 23.83
N GLY A 165 5.99 2.70 24.95
CA GLY A 165 5.62 3.18 26.29
C GLY A 165 4.17 2.86 26.73
N ASP A 166 3.83 3.22 27.96
CA ASP A 166 2.48 3.13 28.56
C ASP A 166 1.77 1.77 28.40
N GLY A 167 2.52 0.67 28.34
CA GLY A 167 1.98 -0.68 28.19
C GLY A 167 1.34 -0.98 26.83
N GLY A 168 1.55 -0.14 25.81
CA GLY A 168 1.09 -0.37 24.43
C GLY A 168 -0.34 0.12 24.12
N ASN A 169 -1.13 0.48 25.12
CA ASN A 169 -2.54 0.85 24.97
C ASN A 169 -2.78 2.30 24.53
N CYS A 170 -1.75 3.15 24.58
CA CYS A 170 -1.87 4.53 24.15
C CYS A 170 -1.99 4.59 22.63
N GLN A 171 -3.10 5.16 22.15
CA GLN A 171 -3.31 5.40 20.72
C GLN A 171 -2.38 6.51 20.23
N ARG A 172 -1.79 6.26 19.08
CA ARG A 172 -0.73 7.06 18.50
C ARG A 172 -1.03 7.34 17.02
N SER A 173 -0.80 8.58 16.59
CA SER A 173 -1.04 8.97 15.20
C SER A 173 0.05 8.43 14.29
N SER A 174 -0.38 7.59 13.36
CA SER A 174 0.39 7.00 12.28
C SER A 174 0.14 7.76 10.99
N SER A 175 1.16 8.46 10.48
CA SER A 175 1.08 9.27 9.26
C SER A 175 1.74 8.58 8.07
N PHE A 176 1.04 8.45 6.96
CA PHE A 176 1.54 7.96 5.68
C PHE A 176 1.53 9.10 4.68
N ARG A 177 2.66 9.35 4.01
CA ARG A 177 2.77 10.44 3.04
C ARG A 177 2.97 9.89 1.64
N SER A 178 2.35 10.55 0.66
CA SER A 178 2.75 10.40 -0.73
C SER A 178 3.51 11.61 -1.25
N ILE A 179 4.57 11.39 -2.03
CA ILE A 179 5.21 12.44 -2.86
C ILE A 179 5.27 11.93 -4.28
#